data_AF-A0AAV0EVV2-F1
#
_entry.id   AF-A0AAV0EVV2-F1
#
_cell.length_a   1.000
_cell.length_b   1.000
_cell.length_c   1.000
_cell.angle_alpha   90.00
_cell.angle_beta   90.00
_cell.angle_gamma   90.00
#
_symmetry.space_group_name_H-M   'P 1'
#
loop_
_entity.id
_entity.type
_entity.pdbx_description
1 polymer ?
#
loop_
_entity_poly.entity_id
_entity_poly.type
_entity_poly.pdbx_seq_one_letter_code
_entity_poly.pdbx_strand_id
1 'polypeptide(L)'
;MLLKKKDLTKEHQNQMSVMCLLPQYGAEWSGKLLYNVGYIEFFNSHLSENMNQMELSLFRARMDTKRQLNILLGKIVNHMTGGEFLLSKEGVYYEYYWWILALIEIVNLDKKCNAFEAGNLE
;
A
#
# COMPACT_ATOMS: atom_id res chain seq x y z
N MET A 1 -34.93 28.80 17.13
CA MET A 1 -34.89 27.32 17.09
C MET A 1 -34.35 26.71 15.79
N LEU A 2 -34.20 27.47 14.69
CA LEU A 2 -33.71 26.94 13.40
C LEU A 2 -32.18 26.88 13.24
N LEU A 3 -31.42 27.57 14.11
CA LEU A 3 -29.95 27.59 14.05
C LEU A 3 -29.34 26.27 14.53
N LYS A 4 -29.91 25.66 15.58
CA LYS A 4 -29.39 24.42 16.18
C LYS A 4 -29.50 23.18 15.27
N LYS A 5 -30.42 23.18 14.29
CA LYS A 5 -30.59 22.07 13.34
C LYS A 5 -29.48 22.03 12.27
N LYS A 6 -28.91 23.17 11.89
CA LYS A 6 -27.82 23.24 10.91
C LYS A 6 -26.48 22.77 11.49
N ASP A 7 -26.27 22.97 12.79
CA ASP A 7 -25.05 22.51 13.46
C ASP A 7 -25.08 21.00 13.72
N LEU A 8 -26.24 20.44 14.08
CA LEU A 8 -26.40 19.00 14.28
C LEU A 8 -26.26 18.18 12.99
N THR A 9 -26.57 18.77 11.83
CA THR A 9 -26.40 18.12 10.53
C THR A 9 -24.97 18.21 10.01
N LYS A 10 -24.17 19.18 10.48
CA LYS A 10 -22.73 19.27 10.16
C LYS A 10 -21.88 18.31 10.99
N GLU A 11 -22.23 18.06 12.26
CA GLU A 11 -21.51 17.07 13.07
C GLU A 11 -21.70 15.63 12.59
N HIS A 12 -22.84 15.32 11.97
CA HIS A 12 -23.15 13.96 11.53
C HIS A 12 -22.53 13.58 10.18
N GLN A 13 -21.91 14.52 9.47
CA GLN A 13 -21.43 14.31 8.10
C GLN A 13 -20.03 13.70 7.98
N ASN A 14 -19.30 13.43 9.08
CA ASN A 14 -17.93 12.94 8.93
C ASN A 14 -17.42 12.02 10.05
N GLN A 15 -18.28 11.14 10.56
CA GLN A 15 -17.81 9.96 11.28
C GLN A 15 -17.95 8.74 10.38
N MET A 16 -16.95 8.50 9.52
CA MET A 16 -16.85 7.21 8.84
C MET A 16 -16.76 6.11 9.89
N SER A 17 -17.63 5.11 9.77
CA SER A 17 -17.57 3.93 10.61
C SER A 17 -16.23 3.23 10.40
N VAL A 18 -15.57 2.82 11.49
CA VAL A 18 -14.33 2.02 11.47
C VAL A 18 -14.50 0.75 10.64
N MET A 19 -15.72 0.23 10.51
CA MET A 19 -16.03 -0.91 9.63
C MET A 19 -15.76 -0.63 8.15
N CYS A 20 -15.70 0.63 7.70
CA CYS A 20 -15.34 0.98 6.32
C CYS A 20 -13.87 0.69 5.99
N LEU A 21 -13.01 0.41 6.99
CA LEU A 21 -11.63 -0.04 6.79
C LEU A 21 -11.54 -1.55 6.54
N LEU A 22 -12.60 -2.32 6.82
CA LEU A 22 -12.59 -3.78 6.65
C LEU A 22 -12.22 -4.21 5.22
N PRO A 23 -12.75 -3.59 4.15
CA PRO A 23 -12.38 -3.95 2.78
C PRO A 23 -10.89 -3.69 2.50
N GLN A 24 -10.34 -2.59 3.01
CA GLN A 24 -8.93 -2.24 2.84
C GLN A 24 -8.04 -3.28 3.53
N TYR A 25 -8.34 -3.62 4.79
CA TYR A 25 -7.59 -4.65 5.50
C TYR A 25 -7.75 -6.02 4.84
N GLY A 26 -8.96 -6.42 4.45
CA GLY A 26 -9.21 -7.70 3.79
C GLY A 26 -8.42 -7.87 2.49
N ALA A 27 -8.40 -6.83 1.65
CA ALA A 27 -7.62 -6.81 0.42
C ALA A 27 -6.10 -6.85 0.69
N GLU A 28 -5.62 -6.07 1.66
CA GLU A 28 -4.19 -6.06 2.01
C GLU A 28 -3.72 -7.42 2.57
N TRP A 29 -4.51 -8.03 3.44
CA TRP A 29 -4.20 -9.33 4.04
C TRP A 29 -4.20 -10.45 3.01
N SER A 30 -5.23 -10.53 2.17
CA SER A 30 -5.30 -11.55 1.11
C SER A 30 -4.14 -11.40 0.12
N GLY A 31 -3.85 -10.16 -0.32
CA GLY A 31 -2.70 -9.88 -1.19
C GLY A 31 -1.36 -10.26 -0.58
N LYS A 32 -1.13 -9.93 0.71
CA LYS A 32 0.10 -10.34 1.42
C LYS A 32 0.25 -11.85 1.54
N LEU A 33 -0.83 -12.57 1.86
CA LEU A 33 -0.79 -14.02 2.01
C LEU A 33 -0.45 -14.71 0.69
N LEU A 34 -1.19 -14.39 -0.37
CA LEU A 34 -0.94 -14.96 -1.70
C LEU A 34 0.47 -14.65 -2.18
N TYR A 35 0.91 -13.41 -1.99
CA TYR A 35 2.26 -13.00 -2.38
C TYR A 35 3.36 -13.73 -1.59
N ASN A 36 3.22 -13.82 -0.27
CA ASN A 36 4.23 -14.45 0.59
C ASN A 36 4.35 -15.95 0.33
N VAL A 37 3.22 -16.65 0.15
CA VAL A 37 3.22 -18.08 -0.18
C VAL A 37 3.90 -18.29 -1.54
N GLY A 38 3.51 -17.53 -2.56
CA GLY A 38 4.14 -17.64 -3.89
C GLY A 38 5.62 -17.28 -3.89
N TYR A 39 6.05 -16.31 -3.07
CA TYR A 39 7.46 -15.95 -2.92
C TYR A 39 8.27 -17.13 -2.36
N ILE A 40 7.80 -17.73 -1.26
CA ILE A 40 8.47 -18.86 -0.61
C ILE A 40 8.51 -20.07 -1.57
N GLU A 41 7.42 -20.37 -2.27
CA GLU A 41 7.36 -21.49 -3.22
C GLU A 41 8.28 -21.28 -4.44
N PHE A 42 8.37 -20.05 -4.94
CA PHE A 42 9.31 -19.69 -6.01
C PHE A 42 10.76 -19.89 -5.58
N PHE A 43 11.12 -19.44 -4.37
CA PHE A 43 12.49 -19.60 -3.88
C PHE A 43 12.82 -21.06 -3.54
N ASN A 44 11.88 -21.80 -2.94
CA ASN A 44 12.06 -23.24 -2.68
C ASN A 44 12.22 -24.07 -3.96
N SER A 45 11.65 -23.64 -5.09
CA SER A 45 11.83 -24.32 -6.38
C SER A 45 13.16 -23.99 -7.09
N HIS A 46 13.80 -22.87 -6.75
CA HIS A 46 15.02 -22.39 -7.45
C HIS A 46 16.29 -22.37 -6.57
N LEU A 47 16.17 -22.36 -5.25
CA LEU A 47 17.29 -22.39 -4.31
C LEU A 47 17.50 -23.81 -3.77
N SER A 48 18.76 -24.23 -3.64
CA SER A 48 19.11 -25.48 -2.94
C SER A 48 18.81 -25.40 -1.43
N GLU A 49 18.49 -26.52 -0.79
CA GLU A 49 18.12 -26.62 0.65
C GLU A 49 19.10 -25.92 1.62
N ASN A 50 20.35 -25.72 1.23
CA ASN A 50 21.37 -25.06 2.06
C ASN A 50 21.34 -23.53 2.01
N MET A 51 20.48 -22.93 1.18
CA MET A 51 20.40 -21.47 0.97
C MET A 51 19.24 -20.78 1.69
N ASN A 52 18.59 -21.44 2.65
CA ASN A 52 17.44 -20.90 3.39
C ASN A 52 17.75 -19.56 4.09
N GLN A 53 19.00 -19.34 4.50
CA GLN A 53 19.42 -18.05 5.09
C GLN A 53 19.41 -16.91 4.06
N MET A 54 19.74 -17.21 2.80
CA MET A 54 19.70 -16.24 1.71
C MET A 54 18.25 -15.86 1.38
N GLU A 55 17.35 -16.84 1.27
CA GLU A 55 15.91 -16.60 1.10
C GLU A 55 15.35 -15.69 2.20
N LEU A 56 15.62 -16.01 3.47
CA LEU A 56 15.15 -15.22 4.60
C LEU A 56 15.70 -13.79 4.58
N SER A 57 16.97 -13.63 4.20
CA SER A 57 17.60 -12.31 4.07
C SER A 57 16.98 -11.48 2.95
N LEU A 58 16.67 -12.09 1.79
CA LEU A 58 16.00 -11.44 0.67
C LEU A 58 14.57 -11.06 1.02
N PHE A 59 13.85 -11.94 1.72
CA PHE A 59 12.51 -11.65 2.23
C PHE A 59 12.52 -10.43 3.18
N ARG A 60 13.46 -10.36 4.11
CA ARG A 60 13.63 -9.20 5.00
C ARG A 60 14.02 -7.94 4.23
N ALA A 61 15.00 -8.04 3.34
CA ALA A 61 15.46 -6.92 2.51
C ALA A 61 14.30 -6.33 1.69
N ARG A 62 13.41 -7.19 1.17
CA ARG A 62 12.20 -6.77 0.48
C ARG A 62 11.26 -5.97 1.39
N MET A 63 10.98 -6.47 2.59
CA MET A 63 10.12 -5.77 3.55
C MET A 63 10.68 -4.40 3.92
N ASP A 64 12.00 -4.31 4.10
CA ASP A 64 12.69 -3.04 4.33
C ASP A 64 12.63 -2.10 3.12
N THR A 65 12.79 -2.64 1.91
CA THR A 65 12.67 -1.85 0.67
C THR A 65 11.27 -1.24 0.55
N LYS A 66 10.22 -2.01 0.84
CA LYS A 66 8.84 -1.49 0.84
C LYS A 66 8.67 -0.35 1.86
N ARG A 67 9.22 -0.51 3.07
CA ARG A 67 9.18 0.52 4.12
C ARG A 67 9.90 1.80 3.67
N GLN A 68 11.10 1.66 3.11
CA GLN A 68 11.88 2.81 2.63
C GLN A 68 11.19 3.53 1.47
N LEU A 69 10.57 2.78 0.54
CA LEU A 69 9.82 3.35 -0.57
C LEU A 69 8.63 4.18 -0.07
N ASN A 70 7.87 3.69 0.91
CA ASN A 70 6.77 4.44 1.53
C ASN A 70 7.25 5.73 2.20
N ILE A 71 8.38 5.68 2.91
CA ILE A 71 8.97 6.89 3.53
C ILE A 71 9.39 7.90 2.46
N LEU A 72 10.02 7.43 1.39
CA LEU A 72 10.47 8.27 0.28
C LEU A 72 9.28 8.91 -0.44
N LEU A 73 8.22 8.15 -0.70
CA LEU A 73 6.99 8.66 -1.30
C LEU A 73 6.34 9.71 -0.38
N GLY A 74 6.25 9.44 0.92
CA GLY A 74 5.76 10.41 1.90
C GLY A 74 6.58 11.71 1.90
N LYS A 75 7.91 11.62 1.78
CA LYS A 75 8.79 12.80 1.66
C LYS A 75 8.55 13.58 0.37
N ILE A 76 8.38 12.89 -0.76
CA ILE A 76 8.09 13.54 -2.05
C ILE A 76 6.75 14.26 -1.99
N VAL A 77 5.70 13.59 -1.53
CA VAL A 77 4.35 14.20 -1.44
C VAL A 77 4.35 15.37 -0.45
N ASN A 78 5.06 15.25 0.69
CA ASN A 78 5.20 16.34 1.63
C ASN A 78 5.98 17.54 1.04
N HIS A 79 7.00 17.29 0.21
CA HIS A 79 7.72 18.36 -0.49
C HIS A 79 6.85 19.04 -1.54
N MET A 80 6.09 18.27 -2.33
CA MET A 80 5.20 18.77 -3.38
C MET A 80 4.02 19.59 -2.83
N THR A 81 3.57 19.28 -1.61
CA THR A 81 2.50 20.01 -0.91
C THR A 81 3.03 21.15 -0.02
N GLY A 82 4.33 21.48 -0.09
CA GLY A 82 4.92 22.55 0.71
C GLY A 82 4.93 22.28 2.23
N GLY A 83 4.83 21.02 2.64
CA GLY A 83 4.79 20.61 4.05
C GLY A 83 3.38 20.45 4.64
N GLU A 84 2.33 20.68 3.84
CA GLU A 84 0.94 20.60 4.32
C GLU A 84 0.41 19.17 4.41
N PHE A 85 1.07 18.18 3.78
CA PHE A 85 0.63 16.78 3.79
C PHE A 85 0.40 16.23 5.20
N LEU A 86 1.31 16.50 6.14
CA LEU A 86 1.21 16.03 7.52
C LEU A 86 0.35 16.94 8.42
N LEU A 87 0.06 18.16 7.96
CA LEU A 87 -0.67 19.19 8.71
C LEU A 87 -2.14 19.32 8.27
N SER A 88 -2.50 18.72 7.13
CA SER A 88 -3.83 18.77 6.55
C SER A 88 -4.84 18.04 7.46
N LYS A 89 -5.58 18.84 8.20
CA LYS A 89 -6.72 18.42 9.03
C LYS A 89 -7.93 17.95 8.20
N GLU A 90 -7.93 18.24 6.90
CA GLU A 90 -9.07 18.05 6.00
C GLU A 90 -9.08 16.70 5.29
N GLY A 91 -8.08 15.83 5.49
CA GLY A 91 -8.05 14.46 4.93
C GLY A 91 -7.87 14.37 3.41
N VAL A 92 -8.03 15.47 2.67
CA VAL A 92 -7.96 15.52 1.20
C VAL A 92 -6.63 14.98 0.66
N TYR A 93 -5.50 15.41 1.21
CA TYR A 93 -4.20 14.91 0.74
C TYR A 93 -3.94 13.43 1.08
N TYR A 94 -4.61 12.88 2.09
CA TYR A 94 -4.50 11.47 2.47
C TYR A 94 -5.17 10.56 1.43
N GLU A 95 -6.33 10.96 0.90
CA GLU A 95 -7.00 10.21 -0.17
C GLU A 95 -6.18 10.19 -1.46
N TYR A 96 -5.60 11.34 -1.86
CA TYR A 96 -4.71 11.40 -3.04
C TYR A 96 -3.47 10.53 -2.88
N TYR A 97 -2.90 10.45 -1.68
CA TYR A 97 -1.75 9.60 -1.39
C TYR A 97 -2.06 8.12 -1.63
N TRP A 98 -3.22 7.63 -1.19
CA TRP A 98 -3.65 6.26 -1.44
C TRP A 98 -3.92 5.97 -2.92
N TRP A 99 -4.48 6.93 -3.66
CA TRP A 99 -4.66 6.79 -5.10
C TRP A 99 -3.33 6.70 -5.85
N ILE A 100 -2.34 7.53 -5.49
CA ILE A 100 -0.99 7.46 -6.08
C ILE A 100 -0.36 6.09 -5.79
N LEU A 101 -0.45 5.61 -4.54
CA LEU A 101 0.04 4.28 -4.18
C LEU A 101 -0.65 3.17 -5.00
N ALA A 102 -1.97 3.22 -5.12
CA ALA A 102 -2.73 2.24 -5.90
C ALA A 102 -2.32 2.23 -7.38
N LEU A 103 -2.15 3.40 -7.99
CA LEU A 103 -1.71 3.51 -9.39
C LEU A 103 -0.30 2.94 -9.60
N ILE A 104 0.62 3.23 -8.68
CA ILE A 104 1.99 2.67 -8.73
C ILE A 104 1.95 1.14 -8.64
N GLU A 105 1.13 0.57 -7.75
CA GLU A 105 0.99 -0.87 -7.61
C GLU A 105 0.35 -1.52 -8.85
N ILE A 106 -0.70 -0.92 -9.42
CA ILE A 106 -1.35 -1.39 -10.65
C ILE A 106 -0.37 -1.42 -11.82
N VAL A 107 0.37 -0.32 -12.05
CA VAL A 107 1.37 -0.25 -13.14
C VAL A 107 2.47 -1.28 -12.94
N ASN A 108 2.90 -1.52 -11.69
CA ASN A 108 3.91 -2.53 -11.40
C ASN A 108 3.37 -3.96 -11.65
N LEU A 109 2.11 -4.21 -11.30
CA LEU A 109 1.47 -5.50 -11.52
C LEU A 109 1.26 -5.77 -13.01
N ASP A 110 0.80 -4.77 -13.77
CA ASP A 110 0.66 -4.83 -15.23
C ASP A 110 1.99 -5.16 -15.91
N LYS A 111 3.06 -4.43 -15.56
CA LYS A 111 4.41 -4.72 -16.08
C LYS A 111 4.87 -6.14 -15.79
N LYS A 112 4.60 -6.66 -14.59
CA LYS A 112 4.95 -8.04 -14.21
C LYS A 112 4.12 -9.07 -14.96
N CYS A 113 2.82 -8.80 -15.15
CA CYS A 113 1.94 -9.67 -15.92
C CYS A 113 2.38 -9.74 -17.38
N ASN A 114 2.68 -8.59 -17.98
CA ASN A 114 3.19 -8.50 -19.35
C ASN A 114 4.56 -9.19 -19.51
N ALA A 115 5.46 -9.06 -18.53
CA ALA A 115 6.74 -9.76 -18.53
C ALA A 115 6.58 -11.29 -18.41
N PHE A 116 5.65 -11.74 -17.57
CA PHE A 116 5.31 -13.15 -17.42
C PHE A 116 4.73 -13.73 -18.72
N GLU A 117 3.79 -13.02 -19.35
CA GLU A 117 3.18 -13.44 -20.62
C GLU A 117 4.20 -13.44 -21.78
N ALA A 118 5.16 -12.52 -21.77
CA ALA A 118 6.26 -12.48 -22.73
C ALA A 118 7.33 -13.57 -22.54
N GLY A 119 7.24 -14.40 -21.48
CA GLY A 119 8.24 -15.42 -21.17
C GLY A 119 9.62 -14.85 -20.77
N ASN A 120 9.71 -13.54 -20.53
CA ASN A 120 10.92 -12.84 -20.14
C ASN A 120 11.02 -12.81 -18.62
N LEU A 121 11.29 -13.97 -18.03
CA LEU A 121 11.73 -14.10 -16.65
C LEU A 121 13.26 -14.29 -16.64
N GLU A 122 13.98 -13.24 -17.01
CA GLU A 122 15.41 -13.07 -16.67
C GLU A 122 15.57 -11.95 -15.63
#